data_AF-A0A535AZM9-F1
#
_entry.id   AF-A0A535AZM9-F1
#
_cell.length_a   1.000
_cell.length_b   1.000
_cell.length_c   1.000
_cell.angle_alpha   90.00
_cell.angle_beta   90.00
_cell.angle_gamma   90.00
#
_symmetry.space_group_name_H-M   'P 1'
#
loop_
_entity.id
_entity.type
_entity.pdbx_description
1 polymer ?
#
loop_
_entity_poly.entity_id
_entity_poly.type
_entity_poly.pdbx_seq_one_letter_code
_entity_poly.pdbx_strand_id
1 'polypeptide(L)'
;MAKFESGVSRMRGKGGSMITTTGIYHIGIPVNDVERAVKFYTEVLGMKIAKLNRDDMGDHLNRADLRSGDGMVVLFQRPNPIEKDALKEDGATHHAFTVSPEDFELAAQKMKE
;
A
#
# COMPACT_ATOMS: atom_id res chain seq x y z
N MET A 1 5.80 -39.84 11.66
CA MET A 1 5.44 -38.43 11.45
C MET A 1 6.19 -37.59 12.49
N ALA A 2 7.30 -36.98 12.10
CA ALA A 2 8.10 -36.16 13.02
C ALA A 2 7.51 -34.74 13.09
N LYS A 3 7.26 -34.26 14.31
CA LYS A 3 6.89 -32.87 14.59
C LYS A 3 8.16 -32.01 14.48
N PHE A 4 8.14 -31.00 13.63
CA PHE A 4 9.14 -29.94 13.63
C PHE A 4 8.74 -28.89 14.67
N GLU A 5 9.41 -28.89 15.82
CA GLU A 5 9.40 -27.75 16.75
C GLU A 5 10.65 -26.92 16.46
N SER A 6 10.48 -25.77 15.80
CA SER A 6 11.58 -24.82 15.59
C SER A 6 11.80 -24.00 16.87
N GLY A 7 12.61 -24.53 17.77
CA GLY A 7 13.12 -23.80 18.93
C GLY A 7 14.15 -22.75 18.50
N VAL A 8 13.72 -21.52 18.26
CA VAL A 8 14.64 -20.37 18.15
C VAL A 8 14.81 -19.77 19.55
N SER A 9 15.93 -20.10 20.19
CA SER A 9 16.37 -19.44 21.43
C SER A 9 16.80 -18.01 21.12
N ARG A 10 16.05 -17.01 21.61
CA ARG A 10 16.36 -15.58 21.43
C ARG A 10 17.39 -15.15 22.46
N MET A 11 18.65 -15.02 22.07
CA MET A 11 19.60 -14.19 22.83
C MET A 11 19.21 -12.71 22.67
N ARG A 12 18.78 -12.08 23.77
CA ARG A 12 18.62 -10.62 23.85
C ARG A 12 19.99 -10.01 24.19
N GLY A 13 20.68 -9.48 23.19
CA GLY A 13 21.90 -8.71 23.40
C GLY A 13 21.62 -7.43 24.21
N LYS A 14 22.57 -7.04 25.07
CA LYS A 14 22.57 -5.75 25.77
C LYS A 14 22.84 -4.61 24.78
N GLY A 15 21.79 -4.15 24.12
CA GLY A 15 21.71 -2.98 23.25
C GLY A 15 20.23 -2.77 22.96
N GLY A 16 19.74 -1.52 22.99
CA GLY A 16 18.31 -1.14 23.03
C GLY A 16 17.31 -2.18 22.51
N SER A 17 16.28 -2.49 23.32
CA SER A 17 15.34 -3.58 23.04
C SER A 17 14.77 -3.49 21.62
N MET A 18 15.24 -4.38 20.74
CA MET A 18 14.73 -4.52 19.38
C MET A 18 13.32 -5.10 19.43
N ILE A 19 12.38 -4.40 18.81
CA ILE A 19 11.05 -4.94 18.53
C ILE A 19 11.12 -5.91 17.33
N THR A 20 10.17 -6.82 17.24
CA THR A 20 9.98 -7.67 16.05
C THR A 20 8.62 -7.34 15.46
N THR A 21 8.57 -6.88 14.21
CA THR A 21 7.32 -6.70 13.47
C THR A 21 6.79 -8.06 13.02
N THR A 22 5.47 -8.20 12.96
CA THR A 22 4.80 -9.46 12.54
C THR A 22 4.19 -9.38 11.15
N GLY A 23 4.22 -8.21 10.52
CA GLY A 23 3.69 -7.96 9.18
C GLY A 23 3.60 -6.48 8.85
N ILE A 24 3.09 -6.18 7.66
CA ILE A 24 2.76 -4.81 7.20
C ILE A 24 1.26 -4.60 7.41
N TYR A 25 0.88 -3.53 8.11
CA TYR A 25 -0.53 -3.21 8.34
C TYR A 25 -1.11 -2.40 7.16
N HIS A 26 -0.45 -1.32 6.76
CA HIS A 26 -0.79 -0.55 5.57
C HIS A 26 0.43 0.13 4.96
N ILE A 27 0.30 0.53 3.70
CA ILE A 27 1.26 1.40 3.01
C ILE A 27 0.60 2.72 2.64
N GLY A 28 1.31 3.84 2.84
CA GLY A 28 0.86 5.17 2.43
C GLY A 28 1.39 5.52 1.06
N ILE A 29 0.53 5.99 0.15
CA ILE A 29 0.92 6.44 -1.19
C ILE A 29 0.50 7.90 -1.37
N PRO A 30 1.45 8.84 -1.55
CA PRO A 30 1.12 10.22 -1.83
C PRO A 30 0.67 10.40 -3.29
N VAL A 31 -0.47 11.06 -3.50
CA VAL A 31 -1.09 11.26 -4.82
C VAL A 31 -1.39 12.73 -5.08
N ASN A 32 -1.38 13.16 -6.34
CA ASN A 32 -1.72 14.55 -6.69
C ASN A 32 -3.23 14.83 -6.54
N ASP A 33 -4.06 13.83 -6.84
CA ASP A 33 -5.52 13.90 -6.80
C ASP A 33 -6.05 12.58 -6.23
N VAL A 34 -6.66 12.61 -5.05
CA VAL A 34 -7.15 11.39 -4.41
C VAL A 34 -8.42 10.86 -5.06
N GLU A 35 -9.27 11.70 -5.65
CA GLU A 35 -10.51 11.25 -6.28
C GLU A 35 -10.20 10.45 -7.54
N ARG A 36 -9.28 10.96 -8.37
CA ARG A 36 -8.74 10.23 -9.52
C ARG A 36 -8.05 8.94 -9.07
N ALA A 37 -7.25 8.99 -8.02
CA ALA A 37 -6.54 7.81 -7.53
C ALA A 37 -7.51 6.75 -6.99
N VAL A 38 -8.53 7.13 -6.20
CA VAL A 38 -9.57 6.22 -5.71
C VAL A 38 -10.19 5.47 -6.87
N LYS A 39 -10.62 6.16 -7.94
CA LYS A 39 -11.19 5.51 -9.12
C LYS A 39 -10.25 4.47 -9.72
N PHE A 40 -8.97 4.79 -9.88
CA PHE A 40 -7.99 3.82 -10.37
C PHE A 40 -7.92 2.58 -9.46
N TYR A 41 -7.72 2.77 -8.16
CA TYR A 41 -7.56 1.65 -7.23
C TYR A 41 -8.84 0.84 -7.04
N THR A 42 -10.03 1.43 -7.19
CA THR A 42 -11.31 0.72 -7.03
C THR A 42 -11.82 0.11 -8.34
N GLU A 43 -11.76 0.84 -9.44
CA GLU A 43 -12.37 0.44 -10.73
C GLU A 43 -11.43 -0.38 -11.60
N VAL A 44 -10.11 -0.15 -11.50
CA VAL A 44 -9.10 -0.91 -12.25
C VAL A 44 -8.53 -2.03 -11.41
N LEU A 45 -8.16 -1.77 -10.16
CA LEU A 45 -7.54 -2.77 -9.27
C LEU A 45 -8.53 -3.48 -8.33
N GLY A 46 -9.83 -3.14 -8.39
CA GLY A 46 -10.87 -3.84 -7.64
C GLY A 46 -10.79 -3.68 -6.11
N MET A 47 -10.00 -2.74 -5.60
CA MET A 47 -9.88 -2.52 -4.15
C MET A 47 -11.18 -1.96 -3.57
N LYS A 48 -11.43 -2.26 -2.29
CA LYS A 48 -12.64 -1.81 -1.59
C LYS A 48 -12.35 -0.62 -0.68
N ILE A 49 -13.18 0.42 -0.75
CA ILE A 49 -13.10 1.56 0.16
C ILE A 49 -13.43 1.10 1.57
N ALA A 50 -12.48 1.25 2.50
CA ALA A 50 -12.69 1.04 3.92
C ALA A 50 -13.11 2.35 4.62
N LYS A 51 -12.50 3.46 4.22
CA LYS A 51 -12.77 4.78 4.80
C LYS A 51 -12.44 5.88 3.80
N LEU A 52 -13.30 6.89 3.73
CA LEU A 52 -12.98 8.16 3.08
C LEU A 52 -12.93 9.21 4.18
N ASN A 53 -11.79 9.85 4.33
CA ASN A 53 -11.62 10.90 5.32
C ASN A 53 -11.16 12.16 4.61
N ARG A 54 -11.87 13.26 4.88
CA ARG A 54 -11.44 14.58 4.44
C ARG A 54 -10.92 15.44 5.59
N ASP A 55 -10.92 14.94 6.84
CA ASP A 55 -10.72 15.84 7.99
C ASP A 55 -10.26 15.21 9.32
N ASP A 56 -9.84 13.93 9.38
CA ASP A 56 -9.58 13.24 10.66
C ASP A 56 -8.18 13.49 11.26
N MET A 57 -7.33 14.26 10.59
CA MET A 57 -5.93 14.51 10.98
C MET A 57 -5.56 16.00 11.07
N GLY A 58 -6.54 16.92 11.04
CA GLY A 58 -6.35 18.33 11.43
C GLY A 58 -5.92 19.32 10.35
N ASP A 59 -5.78 18.91 9.07
CA ASP A 59 -5.30 19.77 7.98
C ASP A 59 -6.09 19.62 6.66
N HIS A 60 -7.40 19.30 6.71
CA HIS A 60 -8.22 19.04 5.51
C HIS A 60 -7.58 18.04 4.52
N LEU A 61 -6.85 17.06 5.07
CA LEU A 61 -6.13 16.07 4.27
C LEU A 61 -7.14 15.17 3.56
N ASN A 62 -7.17 15.26 2.23
CA ASN A 62 -8.01 14.40 1.41
C ASN A 62 -7.37 13.00 1.35
N ARG A 63 -8.03 12.02 1.95
CA ARG A 63 -7.49 10.67 2.19
C ARG A 63 -8.52 9.58 1.88
N ALA A 64 -8.03 8.47 1.35
CA ALA A 64 -8.81 7.25 1.17
C ALA A 64 -8.06 6.01 1.63
N ASP A 65 -8.73 5.20 2.44
CA ASP A 65 -8.23 3.91 2.92
C ASP A 65 -8.89 2.80 2.09
N LEU A 66 -8.07 2.00 1.42
CA LEU A 66 -8.52 0.97 0.48
C LEU A 66 -8.00 -0.41 0.92
N ARG A 67 -8.86 -1.42 0.92
CA ARG A 67 -8.52 -2.81 1.25
C ARG A 67 -8.02 -3.55 0.02
N SER A 68 -6.94 -4.30 0.21
CA SER A 68 -6.36 -5.22 -0.77
C SER A 68 -5.97 -6.52 -0.06
N GLY A 69 -6.86 -7.52 -0.10
CA GLY A 69 -6.73 -8.71 0.74
C GLY A 69 -6.70 -8.33 2.24
N ASP A 70 -5.72 -8.87 2.96
CA ASP A 70 -5.52 -8.59 4.40
C ASP A 70 -4.85 -7.22 4.66
N GLY A 71 -4.23 -6.63 3.63
CA GLY A 71 -3.53 -5.35 3.71
C GLY A 71 -4.40 -4.14 3.35
N MET A 72 -3.80 -2.96 3.50
CA MET A 72 -4.42 -1.69 3.12
C MET A 72 -3.45 -0.77 2.37
N VAL A 73 -4.00 -0.05 1.39
CA VAL A 73 -3.38 1.11 0.76
C VAL A 73 -4.08 2.36 1.30
N VAL A 74 -3.30 3.31 1.76
CA VAL A 74 -3.81 4.61 2.22
C VAL A 74 -3.32 5.68 1.27
N LEU A 75 -4.25 6.30 0.54
CA LEU A 75 -3.97 7.37 -0.39
C LEU A 75 -4.00 8.70 0.35
N PHE A 76 -2.95 9.50 0.21
CA PHE A 76 -2.85 10.84 0.78
C PHE A 76 -2.67 11.87 -0.32
N GLN A 77 -3.62 12.79 -0.44
CA GLN A 77 -3.47 13.90 -1.38
C GLN A 77 -2.34 14.83 -0.93
N ARG A 78 -1.43 15.15 -1.85
CA ARG A 78 -0.41 16.17 -1.63
C ARG A 78 -1.06 17.54 -1.51
N PRO A 79 -0.54 18.44 -0.65
CA PRO A 79 -1.02 19.83 -0.60
C PRO A 79 -0.87 20.54 -1.95
N ASN A 80 0.21 20.25 -2.68
CA ASN A 80 0.44 20.73 -4.04
C ASN A 80 0.79 19.55 -4.96
N PRO A 81 0.17 19.45 -6.15
CA PRO A 81 0.56 18.47 -7.16
C PRO A 81 2.03 18.61 -7.56
N ILE A 82 2.68 17.49 -7.85
CA ILE A 82 4.04 17.44 -8.38
C ILE A 82 3.98 16.86 -9.79
N GLU A 83 4.50 17.58 -10.76
CA GLU A 83 4.82 17.07 -12.10
C GLU A 83 6.33 16.86 -12.18
N LYS A 84 6.74 15.61 -12.36
CA LYS A 84 8.16 15.24 -12.41
C LYS A 84 8.38 13.94 -13.19
N ASP A 85 9.59 13.74 -13.70
CA ASP A 85 10.00 12.46 -14.28
C ASP A 85 10.43 11.53 -13.14
N ALA A 86 9.43 10.88 -12.53
CA ALA A 86 9.64 10.10 -11.31
C ALA A 86 10.72 9.00 -11.48
N LEU A 87 10.87 8.39 -12.66
CA LEU A 87 11.88 7.37 -12.88
C LEU A 87 13.28 7.98 -12.90
N LYS A 88 13.49 9.12 -13.56
CA LYS A 88 14.78 9.80 -13.59
C LYS A 88 15.15 10.43 -12.25
N GLU A 89 14.16 10.95 -11.53
CA GLU A 89 14.37 11.74 -10.31
C GLU A 89 14.38 10.89 -9.04
N ASP A 90 13.50 9.90 -8.92
CA ASP A 90 13.38 9.04 -7.72
C ASP A 90 13.96 7.63 -7.93
N GLY A 91 14.24 7.23 -9.17
CA GLY A 91 14.60 5.86 -9.51
C GLY A 91 13.41 4.89 -9.51
N ALA A 92 13.71 3.59 -9.61
CA ALA A 92 12.71 2.54 -9.72
C ALA A 92 12.04 2.21 -8.37
N THR A 93 11.04 3.01 -7.99
CA THR A 93 10.16 2.73 -6.84
C THR A 93 8.93 1.95 -7.31
N HIS A 94 8.60 0.84 -6.64
CA HIS A 94 7.44 0.03 -6.99
C HIS A 94 6.68 -0.48 -5.75
N HIS A 95 5.36 -0.62 -5.91
CA HIS A 95 4.49 -1.36 -5.01
C HIS A 95 3.88 -2.51 -5.81
N ALA A 96 3.96 -3.73 -5.28
CA ALA A 96 3.45 -4.92 -5.95
C ALA A 96 2.22 -5.45 -5.20
N PHE A 97 1.22 -5.87 -5.96
CA PHE A 97 0.00 -6.50 -5.47
C PHE A 97 -0.11 -7.92 -6.01
N THR A 98 -0.53 -8.85 -5.18
CA THR A 98 -0.81 -10.23 -5.60
C THR A 98 -2.22 -10.32 -6.17
N VAL A 99 -2.35 -10.97 -7.32
CA VAL A 99 -3.62 -11.26 -8.00
C VAL A 99 -3.63 -12.70 -8.49
N SER A 100 -4.79 -13.24 -8.87
CA SER A 100 -4.84 -14.54 -9.53
C SER A 100 -4.26 -14.45 -10.96
N PRO A 101 -3.86 -15.56 -11.58
CA PRO A 101 -3.44 -15.58 -12.98
C PRO A 101 -4.49 -15.00 -13.95
N GLU A 102 -5.78 -15.28 -13.71
CA GLU A 102 -6.87 -14.77 -14.52
C GLU A 102 -6.99 -13.24 -14.42
N ASP A 103 -6.90 -12.70 -13.20
CA ASP A 103 -6.93 -11.25 -12.96
C ASP A 103 -5.68 -10.55 -13.49
N PHE A 104 -4.53 -11.24 -13.55
CA PHE A 104 -3.31 -10.70 -14.14
C PHE A 104 -3.49 -10.40 -15.63
N GLU A 105 -4.06 -11.34 -16.39
CA GLU A 105 -4.35 -11.15 -17.82
C GLU A 105 -5.38 -10.04 -18.05
N LEU A 106 -6.42 -9.97 -17.21
CA LEU A 106 -7.41 -8.89 -17.26
C LEU A 106 -6.77 -7.52 -16.96
N ALA A 107 -5.90 -7.44 -15.96
CA ALA A 107 -5.20 -6.21 -15.62
C ALA A 107 -4.32 -5.73 -16.79
N ALA A 108 -3.61 -6.63 -17.46
CA ALA A 108 -2.78 -6.28 -18.63
C ALA A 108 -3.60 -5.71 -19.81
N GLN A 109 -4.88 -6.08 -19.92
CA GLN A 109 -5.80 -5.51 -20.91
C GLN A 109 -6.30 -4.13 -20.46
N LYS A 110 -6.78 -4.03 -19.21
CA LYS A 110 -7.33 -2.81 -18.63
C LYS A 110 -6.33 -1.65 -18.57
N MET A 111 -5.05 -1.93 -18.35
CA MET A 111 -4.00 -0.89 -18.28
C MET A 111 -3.62 -0.27 -19.64
N LYS A 112 -4.19 -0.75 -20.75
CA LYS A 112 -3.99 -0.18 -22.10
C LYS A 112 -5.09 0.80 -22.51
N GLU A 113 -6.20 0.84 -21.77
CA GLU A 113 -7.33 1.77 -21.95
C GLU A 113 -7.02 3.12 -21.29
#